data_AF-A0A6I0U0G7-F1
#
_entry.id   AF-A0A6I0U0G7-F1
#
_cell.length_a   1.000
_cell.length_b   1.000
_cell.length_c   1.000
_cell.angle_alpha   90.00
_cell.angle_beta   90.00
_cell.angle_gamma   90.00
#
_symmetry.space_group_name_H-M   'P 1'
#
loop_
_entity.id
_entity.type
_entity.pdbx_description
1 polymer ?
#
loop_
_entity_poly.entity_id
_entity_poly.type
_entity_poly.pdbx_seq_one_letter_code
_entity_poly.pdbx_strand_id
1 'polypeptide(L)'
;MLRHPRFSGLYQLDIPNKEVRIGLMRSLLPNYVQRPAELNTLVAEKIYNGDMDGALVLMRTVLSTIPYCENTHYEGHYQQLLYVIFTLIGNYVDVEVRTPKGRVDMVMRTPTTLYVVELKLNKTADTALEQIHLRNYPERFALCGLPIVKVGINFDTEKRTLGDWVIE
;
A
#
# COMPACT_ATOMS: atom_id res chain seq x y z
N MET A 1 9.80 19.09 2.74
CA MET A 1 10.56 19.94 3.68
C MET A 1 11.60 19.02 4.31
N LEU A 2 12.89 19.29 4.12
CA LEU A 2 13.95 18.46 4.72
C LEU A 2 13.81 18.54 6.25
N ARG A 3 13.47 17.43 6.89
CA ARG A 3 13.41 17.34 8.35
C ARG A 3 14.78 16.92 8.85
N HIS A 4 15.39 17.73 9.70
CA HIS A 4 16.70 17.48 10.28
C HIS A 4 16.55 16.72 11.60
N PRO A 5 16.98 15.45 11.71
CA PRO A 5 17.11 14.79 13.00
C PRO A 5 18.37 15.35 13.66
N ARG A 6 18.29 15.80 14.91
CA ARG A 6 19.38 16.51 15.61
C ARG A 6 20.61 15.64 15.98
N PHE A 7 20.62 14.34 15.67
CA PHE A 7 21.64 13.42 16.20
C PHE A 7 22.21 12.36 15.24
N SER A 8 21.82 12.35 13.96
CA SER A 8 22.49 11.52 12.94
C SER A 8 22.67 12.38 11.71
N GLY A 9 23.90 12.54 11.20
CA GLY A 9 24.20 13.29 9.97
C GLY A 9 23.62 12.69 8.69
N LEU A 10 22.48 12.01 8.79
CA LEU A 10 21.75 11.34 7.74
C LEU A 10 20.60 12.25 7.30
N TYR A 11 20.62 12.61 6.02
CA TYR A 11 19.53 13.32 5.38
C TYR A 11 18.48 12.31 4.93
N GLN A 12 17.25 12.48 5.42
CA GLN A 12 16.11 11.76 4.88
C GLN A 12 15.55 12.54 3.70
N LEU A 13 15.71 11.97 2.51
CA LEU A 13 15.04 12.49 1.32
C LEU A 13 13.55 12.14 1.43
N ASP A 14 12.70 13.16 1.40
CA ASP A 14 11.25 13.00 1.42
C ASP A 14 10.61 14.00 0.46
N ILE A 15 9.40 13.69 0.00
CA ILE A 15 8.66 14.50 -0.96
C ILE A 15 8.02 15.68 -0.24
N PRO A 16 8.27 16.92 -0.69
CA PRO A 16 8.18 18.07 0.20
C PRO A 16 6.77 18.49 0.58
N ASN A 17 5.76 18.19 -0.23
CA ASN A 17 4.35 18.48 -0.01
C ASN A 17 3.47 17.57 -0.89
N LYS A 18 2.15 17.58 -0.65
CA LYS A 18 1.18 16.73 -1.36
C LYS A 18 1.15 17.01 -2.87
N GLU A 19 1.30 18.26 -3.27
CA GLU A 19 1.25 18.68 -4.68
C GLU A 19 2.44 18.17 -5.48
N VAL A 20 3.66 18.26 -4.93
CA VAL A 20 4.89 17.74 -5.54
C VAL A 20 4.86 16.22 -5.58
N ARG A 21 4.28 15.57 -4.56
CA ARG A 21 4.01 14.12 -4.58
C ARG A 21 3.10 13.75 -5.73
N ILE A 22 1.98 14.46 -5.89
CA ILE A 22 1.05 14.24 -7.00
C ILE A 22 1.74 14.47 -8.35
N GLY A 23 2.49 15.56 -8.52
CA GLY A 23 3.18 15.87 -9.76
C GLY A 23 4.23 14.83 -10.14
N LEU A 24 5.07 14.44 -9.19
CA LEU A 24 6.08 13.39 -9.39
C LEU A 24 5.42 12.06 -9.75
N MET A 25 4.38 11.68 -9.01
CA MET A 25 3.68 10.41 -9.25
C MET A 25 2.95 10.40 -10.60
N ARG A 26 2.30 11.51 -11.01
CA ARG A 26 1.69 11.66 -12.34
C ARG A 26 2.70 11.55 -13.48
N SER A 27 3.94 11.99 -13.26
CA SER A 27 5.01 11.90 -14.26
C SER A 27 5.57 10.48 -14.39
N LEU A 28 5.72 9.78 -13.27
CA LEU A 28 6.27 8.42 -13.28
C LEU A 28 5.27 7.39 -13.77
N LEU A 29 4.01 7.48 -13.32
CA LEU A 29 2.97 6.47 -13.50
C LEU A 29 2.73 5.96 -14.93
N PRO A 30 2.64 6.83 -15.96
CA PRO A 30 2.37 6.40 -17.34
C PRO A 30 3.44 5.45 -17.89
N ASN A 31 4.66 5.50 -17.33
CA ASN A 31 5.76 4.64 -17.71
C ASN A 31 5.74 3.28 -16.98
N TYR A 32 4.93 3.13 -15.93
CA TYR A 32 4.81 1.89 -15.15
C TYR A 32 3.49 1.14 -15.38
N VAL A 33 2.42 1.83 -15.79
CA VAL A 33 1.07 1.23 -15.95
C VAL A 33 0.37 1.90 -17.14
N GLN A 34 -0.28 1.13 -18.01
CA GLN A 34 -0.94 1.67 -19.22
C GLN A 34 -2.25 2.46 -18.95
N ARG A 35 -2.94 2.24 -17.80
CA ARG A 35 -4.13 3.02 -17.39
C ARG A 35 -4.21 3.27 -15.87
N PRO A 36 -3.28 4.04 -15.27
CA PRO A 36 -3.13 4.09 -13.82
C PRO A 36 -4.17 4.96 -13.09
N ALA A 37 -4.64 6.05 -13.71
CA ALA A 37 -5.46 7.04 -13.00
C ALA A 37 -6.89 6.56 -12.73
N GLU A 38 -7.53 5.95 -13.73
CA GLU A 38 -8.93 5.47 -13.62
C GLU A 38 -9.04 4.31 -12.62
N LEU A 39 -8.16 3.32 -12.74
CA LEU A 39 -8.18 2.16 -11.84
C LEU A 39 -7.79 2.51 -10.40
N ASN A 40 -6.80 3.39 -10.17
CA ASN A 40 -6.50 3.85 -8.81
C ASN A 40 -7.67 4.63 -8.19
N THR A 41 -8.40 5.39 -9.00
CA THR A 41 -9.61 6.10 -8.54
C THR A 41 -10.70 5.10 -8.16
N LEU A 42 -10.92 4.05 -8.96
CA LEU A 42 -11.88 2.99 -8.64
C LEU A 42 -11.49 2.20 -7.38
N VAL A 43 -10.21 1.84 -7.22
CA VAL A 43 -9.72 1.19 -5.99
C VAL A 43 -9.95 2.08 -4.77
N ALA A 44 -9.64 3.38 -4.88
CA ALA A 44 -9.87 4.33 -3.80
C ALA A 44 -11.36 4.51 -3.47
N GLU A 45 -12.22 4.56 -4.48
CA GLU A 45 -13.69 4.63 -4.30
C GLU A 45 -14.21 3.40 -3.56
N LYS A 46 -13.74 2.21 -3.92
CA LYS A 46 -14.10 0.96 -3.22
C LYS A 46 -13.68 0.99 -1.76
N ILE A 47 -12.44 1.40 -1.46
CA ILE A 47 -11.95 1.55 -0.09
C ILE A 47 -12.79 2.58 0.68
N TYR A 48 -13.06 3.74 0.08
CA TYR A 48 -13.83 4.82 0.70
C TYR A 48 -15.25 4.37 1.08
N ASN A 49 -15.88 3.55 0.23
CA ASN A 49 -17.23 3.02 0.42
C ASN A 49 -17.30 1.76 1.29
N GLY A 50 -16.17 1.28 1.84
CA GLY A 50 -16.14 0.11 2.71
C GLY A 50 -15.94 -1.25 2.00
N ASP A 51 -15.85 -1.25 0.67
CA ASP A 51 -15.73 -2.46 -0.16
C ASP A 51 -14.25 -2.83 -0.37
N MET A 52 -13.61 -3.32 0.70
CA MET A 52 -12.20 -3.70 0.67
C MET A 52 -11.93 -4.91 -0.25
N ASP A 53 -12.83 -5.90 -0.26
CA ASP A 53 -12.67 -7.07 -1.13
C ASP A 53 -12.69 -6.66 -2.62
N GLY A 54 -13.67 -5.84 -3.01
CA GLY A 54 -13.74 -5.28 -4.36
C GLY A 54 -12.52 -4.43 -4.72
N ALA A 55 -11.96 -3.68 -3.76
CA ALA A 55 -10.73 -2.93 -3.96
C ALA A 55 -9.53 -3.84 -4.27
N LEU A 56 -9.39 -4.97 -3.55
CA LEU A 56 -8.30 -5.94 -3.75
C LEU A 56 -8.44 -6.68 -5.09
N VAL A 57 -9.66 -7.02 -5.50
CA VAL A 57 -9.92 -7.61 -6.83
C VAL A 57 -9.48 -6.64 -7.96
N LEU A 58 -9.83 -5.37 -7.84
CA LEU A 58 -9.39 -4.34 -8.79
C LEU A 58 -7.88 -4.18 -8.77
N MET A 59 -7.25 -4.15 -7.59
CA MET A 59 -5.81 -4.05 -7.46
C MET A 59 -5.07 -5.24 -8.10
N ARG A 60 -5.56 -6.47 -7.89
CA ARG A 60 -5.05 -7.66 -8.58
C ARG A 60 -5.11 -7.48 -10.10
N THR A 61 -6.22 -6.94 -10.60
CA THR A 61 -6.41 -6.66 -12.03
C THR A 61 -5.39 -5.64 -12.54
N VAL A 62 -5.19 -4.52 -11.82
CA VAL A 62 -4.18 -3.50 -12.17
C VAL A 62 -2.79 -4.11 -12.26
N LEU A 63 -2.38 -4.84 -11.22
CA LEU A 63 -1.04 -5.43 -11.14
C LEU A 63 -0.79 -6.41 -12.30
N SER A 64 -1.80 -7.19 -12.70
CA SER A 64 -1.70 -8.09 -13.85
C SER A 64 -1.58 -7.38 -15.20
N THR A 65 -1.85 -6.06 -15.29
CA THR A 65 -1.64 -5.28 -16.53
C THR A 65 -0.24 -4.68 -16.65
N ILE A 66 0.60 -4.76 -15.61
CA ILE A 66 1.93 -4.16 -15.60
C ILE A 66 2.86 -4.98 -16.52
N PRO A 67 3.48 -4.36 -17.54
CA PRO A 67 4.34 -5.07 -18.49
C PRO A 67 5.52 -5.77 -17.82
N TYR A 68 5.98 -6.86 -18.44
CA TYR A 68 7.18 -7.57 -18.00
C TYR A 68 8.42 -6.70 -18.17
N CYS A 69 9.12 -6.37 -17.08
CA CYS A 69 10.48 -5.86 -17.13
C CYS A 69 11.48 -7.01 -16.92
N GLU A 70 12.52 -7.09 -17.76
CA GLU A 70 13.49 -8.20 -17.77
C GLU A 70 14.47 -8.19 -16.59
N ASN A 71 14.46 -7.16 -15.72
CA ASN A 71 15.47 -6.95 -14.66
C ASN A 71 14.88 -6.78 -13.24
N THR A 72 13.69 -7.32 -12.95
CA THR A 72 12.93 -6.98 -11.72
C THR A 72 12.79 -8.11 -10.70
N HIS A 73 13.66 -9.13 -10.77
CA HIS A 73 13.55 -10.36 -9.96
C HIS A 73 14.09 -10.27 -8.53
N TYR A 74 14.10 -9.10 -7.91
CA TYR A 74 14.46 -8.98 -6.50
C TYR A 74 13.35 -8.34 -5.69
N GLU A 75 13.15 -8.90 -4.50
CA GLU A 75 12.09 -8.54 -3.53
C GLU A 75 11.85 -7.04 -3.40
N GLY A 76 12.92 -6.25 -3.32
CA GLY A 76 12.87 -4.79 -3.19
C GLY A 76 12.15 -4.08 -4.34
N HIS A 77 12.18 -4.61 -5.56
CA HIS A 77 11.45 -4.04 -6.69
C HIS A 77 9.93 -4.05 -6.45
N TYR A 78 9.39 -5.20 -6.02
CA TYR A 78 7.96 -5.32 -5.75
C TYR A 78 7.54 -4.48 -4.54
N GLN A 79 8.38 -4.38 -3.52
CA GLN A 79 8.11 -3.48 -2.40
C GLN A 79 8.02 -2.01 -2.85
N GLN A 80 8.91 -1.57 -3.74
CA GLN A 80 8.89 -0.22 -4.28
C GLN A 80 7.67 0.02 -5.19
N LEU A 81 7.34 -0.93 -6.06
CA LEU A 81 6.16 -0.86 -6.92
C LEU A 81 4.89 -0.71 -6.08
N LEU A 82 4.71 -1.58 -5.08
CA LEU A 82 3.58 -1.54 -4.17
C LEU A 82 3.55 -0.24 -3.36
N TYR A 83 4.70 0.23 -2.87
CA TYR A 83 4.80 1.53 -2.19
C TYR A 83 4.28 2.67 -3.06
N VAL A 84 4.66 2.71 -4.34
CA VAL A 84 4.20 3.73 -5.30
C VAL A 84 2.69 3.62 -5.49
N ILE A 85 2.15 2.42 -5.74
CA ILE A 85 0.70 2.18 -5.93
C ILE A 85 -0.10 2.62 -4.69
N PHE A 86 0.34 2.24 -3.48
CA PHE A 86 -0.38 2.62 -2.25
C PHE A 86 -0.24 4.11 -1.94
N THR A 87 0.92 4.71 -2.21
CA THR A 87 1.11 6.17 -2.10
C THR A 87 0.15 6.93 -3.02
N LEU A 88 -0.14 6.37 -4.19
CA LEU A 88 -1.09 6.96 -5.14
C LEU A 88 -2.54 6.89 -4.67
N ILE A 89 -2.94 5.77 -4.07
CA ILE A 89 -4.23 5.63 -3.40
C ILE A 89 -4.33 6.62 -2.24
N GLY A 90 -3.21 6.90 -1.56
CA GLY A 90 -3.04 7.93 -0.52
C GLY A 90 -3.40 9.36 -0.94
N ASN A 91 -3.62 9.63 -2.24
CA ASN A 91 -4.15 10.92 -2.68
C ASN A 91 -5.64 11.08 -2.36
N TYR A 92 -6.37 9.97 -2.29
CA TYR A 92 -7.83 9.90 -2.16
C TYR A 92 -8.28 9.43 -0.77
N VAL A 93 -7.49 8.55 -0.14
CA VAL A 93 -7.69 8.03 1.21
C VAL A 93 -6.50 8.45 2.07
N ASP A 94 -6.67 8.70 3.37
CA ASP A 94 -5.52 9.00 4.24
C ASP A 94 -4.74 7.70 4.48
N VAL A 95 -3.53 7.59 3.93
CA VAL A 95 -2.73 6.36 3.94
C VAL A 95 -1.33 6.61 4.49
N GLU A 96 -0.93 5.83 5.50
CA GLU A 96 0.45 5.72 5.98
C GLU A 96 1.05 4.40 5.50
N VAL A 97 2.13 4.42 4.71
CA VAL A 97 2.81 3.22 4.18
C VAL A 97 4.22 3.09 4.77
N ARG A 98 4.61 1.87 5.15
CA ARG A 98 5.96 1.52 5.59
C ARG A 98 6.42 0.24 4.88
N THR A 99 7.69 0.17 4.49
CA THR A 99 8.23 -1.00 3.74
C THR A 99 9.48 -1.61 4.41
N PRO A 100 9.33 -2.32 5.55
CA PRO A 100 10.39 -3.16 6.08
C PRO A 100 10.72 -4.30 5.10
N LYS A 101 11.96 -4.82 5.11
CA LYS A 101 12.37 -5.92 4.22
C LYS A 101 11.36 -7.09 4.24
N GLY A 102 10.89 -7.52 3.08
CA GLY A 102 9.95 -8.64 2.91
C GLY A 102 8.46 -8.33 3.00
N ARG A 103 8.07 -7.09 3.31
CA ARG A 103 6.66 -6.72 3.54
C ARG A 103 6.33 -5.27 3.23
N VAL A 104 5.04 -4.98 3.16
CA VAL A 104 4.47 -3.63 3.08
C VAL A 104 3.37 -3.50 4.13
N ASP A 105 3.56 -2.58 5.06
CA ASP A 105 2.63 -2.33 6.16
C ASP A 105 1.92 -1.02 5.82
N MET A 106 0.58 -0.99 5.85
CA MET A 106 -0.17 0.25 5.65
C MET A 106 -1.32 0.42 6.64
N VAL A 107 -1.64 1.69 6.91
CA VAL A 107 -2.84 2.09 7.62
C VAL A 107 -3.61 3.04 6.72
N MET A 108 -4.87 2.73 6.43
CA MET A 108 -5.74 3.56 5.61
C MET A 108 -6.94 4.02 6.42
N ARG A 109 -7.24 5.31 6.39
CA ARG A 109 -8.38 5.88 7.13
C ARG A 109 -9.38 6.49 6.16
N THR A 110 -10.63 6.05 6.29
CA THR A 110 -11.80 6.64 5.66
C THR A 110 -12.63 7.37 6.72
N PRO A 111 -13.70 8.10 6.35
CA PRO A 111 -14.61 8.69 7.33
C PRO A 111 -15.28 7.66 8.25
N THR A 112 -15.39 6.40 7.82
CA THR A 112 -16.17 5.36 8.50
C THR A 112 -15.35 4.19 9.01
N THR A 113 -14.12 3.97 8.51
CA THR A 113 -13.34 2.76 8.78
C THR A 113 -11.84 3.05 8.83
N LEU A 114 -11.13 2.36 9.72
CA LEU A 114 -9.69 2.29 9.74
C LEU A 114 -9.24 0.91 9.26
N TYR A 115 -8.50 0.84 8.16
CA TYR A 115 -7.90 -0.38 7.66
C TYR A 115 -6.46 -0.50 8.13
N VAL A 116 -6.11 -1.63 8.73
CA VAL A 116 -4.74 -2.03 9.01
C VAL A 116 -4.40 -3.17 8.06
N VAL A 117 -3.48 -2.94 7.14
CA VAL A 117 -3.17 -3.89 6.09
C VAL A 117 -1.70 -4.28 6.15
N GLU A 118 -1.46 -5.57 6.07
CA GLU A 118 -0.13 -6.18 6.04
C GLU A 118 -0.04 -7.01 4.76
N LEU A 119 0.94 -6.69 3.93
CA LEU A 119 1.23 -7.42 2.71
C LEU A 119 2.58 -8.10 2.83
N LYS A 120 2.62 -9.40 2.56
CA LYS A 120 3.85 -10.19 2.51
C LYS A 120 4.11 -10.71 1.11
N LEU A 121 5.40 -10.73 0.73
CA LEU A 121 5.83 -11.29 -0.54
C LEU A 121 6.04 -12.80 -0.39
N ASN A 122 5.38 -13.62 -1.23
CA ASN A 122 5.50 -15.08 -1.27
C ASN A 122 5.29 -15.77 0.10
N LYS A 123 4.29 -15.32 0.87
CA LYS A 123 3.85 -15.89 2.16
C LYS A 123 2.32 -15.88 2.22
N THR A 124 1.69 -16.64 3.10
CA THR A 124 0.22 -16.70 3.14
C THR A 124 -0.42 -15.43 3.71
N ALA A 125 -1.67 -15.18 3.33
CA ALA A 125 -2.47 -14.10 3.90
C ALA A 125 -2.67 -14.27 5.41
N ASP A 126 -2.84 -15.50 5.91
CA ASP A 126 -2.94 -15.80 7.34
C ASP A 126 -1.67 -15.36 8.10
N THR A 127 -0.48 -15.64 7.55
CA THR A 127 0.79 -15.20 8.15
C THR A 127 0.93 -13.68 8.18
N ALA A 128 0.28 -12.95 7.26
CA ALA A 128 0.20 -11.51 7.31
C ALA A 128 -0.79 -11.04 8.39
N LEU A 129 -1.97 -11.65 8.47
CA LEU A 129 -2.99 -11.35 9.48
C LEU A 129 -2.49 -11.62 10.92
N GLU A 130 -1.83 -12.76 11.15
CA GLU A 130 -1.17 -13.07 12.42
C GLU A 130 -0.18 -11.98 12.84
N GLN A 131 0.57 -11.42 11.88
CA GLN A 131 1.51 -10.35 12.19
C GLN A 131 0.80 -9.04 12.60
N ILE A 132 -0.39 -8.76 12.05
CA ILE A 132 -1.22 -7.63 12.49
C ILE A 132 -1.61 -7.83 13.96
N HIS A 133 -2.07 -9.03 14.32
CA HIS A 133 -2.45 -9.38 15.69
C HIS A 133 -1.28 -9.24 16.67
N LEU A 134 -0.09 -9.70 16.29
CA LEU A 134 1.13 -9.61 17.12
C LEU A 134 1.62 -8.17 17.36
N ARG A 135 1.21 -7.22 16.52
CA ARG A 135 1.71 -5.83 16.56
C ARG A 135 0.89 -4.88 17.40
N ASN A 136 -0.18 -5.35 18.05
CA ASN A 136 -1.04 -4.52 18.91
C ASN A 136 -1.46 -3.18 18.28
N TYR A 137 -1.67 -3.17 16.96
CA TYR A 137 -2.26 -2.02 16.27
C TYR A 137 -3.59 -1.56 16.89
N PRO A 138 -4.49 -2.45 17.37
CA PRO A 138 -5.72 -2.02 18.05
C PRO A 138 -5.47 -1.07 19.21
N GLU A 139 -4.39 -1.23 19.97
CA GLU A 139 -4.07 -0.36 21.11
C GLU A 139 -3.54 0.99 20.65
N ARG A 140 -2.73 1.01 19.58
CA ARG A 140 -2.24 2.26 18.97
C ARG A 140 -3.39 3.11 18.40
N PHE A 141 -4.48 2.48 18.00
CA PHE A 141 -5.64 3.13 17.38
C PHE A 141 -6.91 3.06 18.23
N ALA A 142 -6.83 2.65 19.50
CA ALA A 142 -7.98 2.47 20.39
C ALA A 142 -8.85 3.73 20.54
N LEU A 143 -8.23 4.91 20.37
CA LEU A 143 -8.89 6.21 20.47
C LEU A 143 -9.31 6.81 19.10
N CYS A 144 -9.16 6.07 17.99
CA CYS A 144 -9.48 6.62 16.66
C CYS A 144 -10.99 6.77 16.40
N GLY A 145 -11.84 6.10 17.19
CA GLY A 145 -13.29 6.18 17.11
C GLY A 145 -13.91 5.51 15.89
N LEU A 146 -13.13 4.76 15.12
CA LEU A 146 -13.57 4.06 13.91
C LEU A 146 -13.46 2.53 14.11
N PRO A 147 -14.36 1.73 13.49
CA PRO A 147 -14.15 0.31 13.37
C PRO A 147 -12.82 0.02 12.66
N ILE A 148 -12.08 -0.94 13.20
CA ILE A 148 -10.78 -1.37 12.65
C ILE A 148 -11.01 -2.65 11.86
N VAL A 149 -10.63 -2.64 10.59
CA VAL A 149 -10.63 -3.81 9.71
C VAL A 149 -9.18 -4.20 9.42
N LYS A 150 -8.83 -5.46 9.65
CA LYS A 150 -7.50 -6.02 9.41
C LYS A 150 -7.50 -6.73 8.07
N VAL A 151 -6.44 -6.54 7.29
CA VAL A 151 -6.33 -7.13 5.96
C VAL A 151 -4.94 -7.76 5.81
N GLY A 152 -4.89 -9.09 5.76
CA GLY A 152 -3.68 -9.84 5.42
C GLY A 152 -3.64 -10.13 3.93
N ILE A 153 -2.52 -9.84 3.26
CA ILE A 153 -2.38 -10.01 1.81
C ILE A 153 -1.11 -10.80 1.50
N ASN A 154 -1.24 -11.80 0.63
CA ASN A 154 -0.11 -12.41 -0.07
C ASN A 154 0.09 -11.74 -1.44
N PHE A 155 1.32 -11.35 -1.74
CA PHE A 155 1.72 -11.00 -3.09
C PHE A 155 2.55 -12.14 -3.69
N ASP A 156 2.03 -12.69 -4.78
CA ASP A 156 2.67 -13.74 -5.57
C ASP A 156 3.64 -13.07 -6.55
N THR A 157 4.94 -13.14 -6.26
CA THR A 157 5.96 -12.50 -7.12
C THR A 157 6.17 -13.21 -8.45
N GLU A 158 5.77 -14.48 -8.57
CA GLU A 158 5.83 -15.22 -9.84
C GLU A 158 4.70 -14.75 -10.76
N LYS A 159 3.48 -14.65 -10.23
CA LYS A 159 2.31 -14.11 -10.95
C LYS A 159 2.26 -12.58 -10.99
N ARG A 160 3.16 -11.92 -10.25
CA ARG A 160 3.31 -10.46 -10.15
C ARG A 160 2.03 -9.75 -9.75
N THR A 161 1.23 -10.38 -8.90
CA THR A 161 -0.08 -9.85 -8.50
C THR A 161 -0.47 -10.37 -7.11
N LEU A 162 -1.63 -9.94 -6.62
CA LEU A 162 -2.16 -10.41 -5.34
C LEU A 162 -2.56 -11.89 -5.45
N GLY A 163 -2.00 -12.73 -4.59
CA GLY A 163 -2.32 -14.14 -4.44
C GLY A 163 -3.64 -14.31 -3.71
N ASP A 164 -3.59 -14.56 -2.40
CA ASP A 164 -4.72 -14.66 -1.47
C ASP A 164 -4.77 -13.46 -0.52
N TRP A 165 -5.94 -13.22 0.09
CA TRP A 165 -6.12 -12.24 1.15
C TRP A 165 -7.17 -12.72 2.17
N VAL A 166 -7.05 -12.21 3.39
CA VAL A 166 -8.01 -12.42 4.49
C VAL A 166 -8.38 -11.06 5.07
N ILE A 167 -9.67 -10.87 5.34
CA ILE A 167 -10.23 -9.64 5.92
C ILE A 167 -10.92 -10.02 7.24
N GLU A 168 -10.58 -9.33 8.33
CA GLU A 168 -11.14 -9.51 9.68
C GLU A 168 -11.63 -8.18 10.27
#